data_AF-A0A0J8VB05-F1
#
_entry.id   AF-A0A0J8VB05-F1
#
_cell.length_a   1.000
_cell.length_b   1.000
_cell.length_c   1.000
_cell.angle_alpha   90.00
_cell.angle_beta   90.00
_cell.angle_gamma   90.00
#
_symmetry.space_group_name_H-M   'P 1'
#
loop_
_entity.id
_entity.type
_entity.pdbx_description
1 polymer ?
#
loop_
_entity_poly.entity_id
_entity_poly.type
_entity_poly.pdbx_seq_one_letter_code
_entity_poly.pdbx_strand_id
1 'polypeptide(L)'
;MMTLMTLPNDWEGMPAAFIEGALLAANANPKPLEPEIWLPVLLEDNMEGSNVELSDEHKLAVLNHFELQYRHIKAGEYDLPAEVSWTAEQGISESMMHFAEGFLSVWPHIEPAWAEQTLSDGTMNMLSALITTLMLVMNEEETLAQMQAAGIDNMPAPASLYPQLEIMLTEVVMAADELQIGAGAVAVNPYKNIGRNDPCPCESGKKFKQCCGK
;
A
#
# COMPACT_ATOMS: atom_id res chain seq x y z
N MET A 1 7.09 -8.07 13.20
CA MET A 1 7.31 -6.61 13.23
C MET A 1 7.92 -6.16 11.93
N MET A 2 7.05 -5.69 11.05
CA MET A 2 7.41 -5.01 9.81
C MET A 2 8.14 -3.71 10.14
N THR A 3 9.05 -3.30 9.27
CA THR A 3 9.69 -1.98 9.34
C THR A 3 9.43 -1.26 8.03
N LEU A 4 9.46 0.06 8.05
CA LEU A 4 9.45 0.85 6.82
C LEU A 4 10.55 0.38 5.86
N MET A 5 10.26 0.50 4.56
CA MET A 5 11.24 0.22 3.51
C MET A 5 12.52 1.03 3.76
N THR A 6 13.67 0.35 3.76
CA THR A 6 14.96 1.05 3.75
C THR A 6 15.25 1.51 2.33
N LEU A 7 15.38 2.82 2.15
CA LEU A 7 15.64 3.41 0.84
C LEU A 7 17.14 3.48 0.54
N PRO A 8 17.54 3.29 -0.73
CA PRO A 8 18.90 3.56 -1.18
C PRO A 8 19.35 4.99 -0.85
N ASN A 9 20.65 5.20 -0.63
CA ASN A 9 21.18 6.53 -0.25
C ASN A 9 21.00 7.59 -1.34
N ASP A 10 20.85 7.16 -2.60
CA ASP A 10 20.64 7.99 -3.77
C ASP A 10 19.16 8.06 -4.17
N TRP A 11 18.25 7.63 -3.30
CA TRP A 11 16.81 7.75 -3.53
C TRP A 11 16.36 9.21 -3.50
N GLU A 12 15.79 9.67 -4.61
CA GLU A 12 15.27 11.04 -4.78
C GLU A 12 13.73 11.10 -4.90
N GLY A 13 13.04 9.98 -4.61
CA GLY A 13 11.57 9.89 -4.67
C GLY A 13 10.87 10.15 -3.33
N MET A 14 9.63 9.68 -3.23
CA MET A 14 8.77 9.82 -2.04
C MET A 14 9.36 9.16 -0.78
N PRO A 15 9.02 9.64 0.44
CA PRO A 15 9.56 9.10 1.68
C PRO A 15 9.13 7.65 1.94
N ALA A 16 9.89 6.92 2.76
CA ALA A 16 9.64 5.50 3.04
C ALA A 16 8.21 5.21 3.56
N ALA A 17 7.65 6.10 4.38
CA ALA A 17 6.28 5.98 4.87
C ALA A 17 5.24 6.08 3.75
N PHE A 18 5.44 6.99 2.79
CA PHE A 18 4.61 7.10 1.59
C PHE A 18 4.67 5.82 0.77
N ILE A 19 5.88 5.31 0.52
CA ILE A 19 6.07 4.08 -0.24
C ILE A 19 5.34 2.92 0.45
N GLU A 20 5.43 2.79 1.77
CA GLU A 20 4.72 1.75 2.52
C GLU A 20 3.20 1.77 2.27
N GLY A 21 2.58 2.95 2.30
CA GLY A 21 1.16 3.14 2.02
C GLY A 21 0.80 2.81 0.57
N ALA A 22 1.60 3.28 -0.39
CA ALA A 22 1.42 2.98 -1.81
C ALA A 22 1.49 1.47 -2.11
N LEU A 23 2.42 0.76 -1.44
CA LEU A 23 2.57 -0.69 -1.56
C LEU A 23 1.37 -1.45 -1.00
N LEU A 24 0.81 -1.00 0.13
CA LEU A 24 -0.42 -1.61 0.68
C LEU A 24 -1.62 -1.40 -0.23
N ALA A 25 -1.77 -0.21 -0.81
CA ALA A 25 -2.81 0.03 -1.80
C ALA A 25 -2.64 -0.90 -3.01
N ALA A 26 -1.44 -1.04 -3.55
CA ALA A 26 -1.17 -1.98 -4.64
C ALA A 26 -1.50 -3.44 -4.25
N ASN A 27 -1.19 -3.85 -3.02
CA ASN A 27 -1.53 -5.16 -2.47
C ASN A 27 -3.04 -5.33 -2.22
N ALA A 28 -3.77 -4.22 -2.05
CA ALA A 28 -5.22 -4.18 -1.90
C ALA A 28 -5.98 -4.18 -3.23
N ASN A 29 -5.34 -4.43 -4.39
CA ASN A 29 -6.06 -4.51 -5.66
C ASN A 29 -6.74 -5.89 -5.83
N PRO A 30 -8.07 -5.98 -6.08
CA PRO A 30 -8.78 -7.26 -6.20
C PRO A 30 -8.54 -7.96 -7.54
N LYS A 31 -7.65 -7.42 -8.38
CA LYS A 31 -7.23 -7.96 -9.67
C LYS A 31 -5.70 -7.88 -9.79
N PRO A 32 -5.07 -8.68 -10.66
CA PRO A 32 -3.65 -8.51 -10.95
C PRO A 32 -3.36 -7.07 -11.40
N LEU A 33 -2.36 -6.46 -10.76
CA LEU A 33 -1.90 -5.11 -11.06
C LEU A 33 -0.47 -5.18 -11.59
N GLU A 34 -0.25 -4.71 -12.83
CA GLU A 34 1.11 -4.59 -13.34
C GLU A 34 1.83 -3.44 -12.60
N PRO A 35 3.07 -3.63 -12.11
CA PRO A 35 3.80 -2.61 -11.37
C PRO A 35 3.92 -1.26 -12.06
N GLU A 36 4.01 -1.26 -13.39
CA GLU A 36 4.13 -0.05 -14.20
C GLU A 36 2.94 0.91 -14.06
N ILE A 37 1.80 0.45 -13.52
CA ILE A 37 0.62 1.27 -13.28
C ILE A 37 0.80 2.16 -12.03
N TRP A 38 1.49 1.68 -10.99
CA TRP A 38 1.56 2.35 -9.69
C TRP A 38 2.97 2.74 -9.27
N LEU A 39 4.03 2.12 -9.80
CA LEU A 39 5.42 2.51 -9.53
C LEU A 39 5.73 4.00 -9.83
N PRO A 40 5.17 4.63 -10.88
CA PRO A 40 5.41 6.06 -11.13
C PRO A 40 4.97 6.98 -9.97
N VAL A 41 3.93 6.59 -9.22
CA VAL A 41 3.43 7.33 -8.05
C VAL A 41 4.51 7.49 -6.96
N LEU A 42 5.53 6.63 -6.92
CA LEU A 42 6.62 6.72 -5.94
C LEU A 42 7.64 7.82 -6.24
N LEU A 43 7.60 8.38 -7.45
CA LEU A 43 8.54 9.39 -7.96
C LEU A 43 7.90 10.77 -8.12
N GLU A 44 6.59 10.77 -8.34
CA GLU A 44 5.80 11.99 -8.46
C GLU A 44 5.53 12.51 -7.04
N ASP A 45 6.29 13.53 -6.63
CA ASP A 45 5.66 14.58 -5.81
C ASP A 45 4.58 15.17 -6.72
N ASN A 46 3.43 15.64 -6.22
CA ASN A 46 2.36 16.20 -7.04
C ASN A 46 2.75 17.47 -7.86
N MET A 47 4.05 17.72 -8.05
CA MET A 47 4.66 18.74 -8.90
C MET A 47 4.94 18.20 -10.32
N GLU A 48 4.18 18.70 -11.30
CA GLU A 48 4.39 18.45 -12.73
C GLU A 48 5.86 18.66 -13.16
N GLY A 49 6.46 17.65 -13.79
CA GLY A 49 7.68 17.81 -14.60
C GLY A 49 8.94 17.04 -14.17
N SER A 50 8.90 16.18 -13.16
CA SER A 50 10.03 15.28 -12.84
C SER A 50 9.97 14.03 -13.74
N ASN A 51 10.79 14.00 -14.79
CA ASN A 51 10.92 12.83 -15.67
C ASN A 51 11.87 11.78 -15.07
N VAL A 52 11.73 11.53 -13.76
CA VAL A 52 12.58 10.59 -13.02
C VAL A 52 12.04 9.19 -13.31
N GLU A 53 12.88 8.30 -13.82
CA GLU A 53 12.55 6.88 -13.94
C GLU A 53 13.26 6.12 -12.81
N LEU A 54 12.55 5.20 -12.14
CA LEU A 54 13.18 4.31 -11.17
C LEU A 54 14.26 3.47 -11.86
N SER A 55 15.46 3.47 -11.30
CA SER A 55 16.53 2.54 -11.70
C SER A 55 16.08 1.09 -11.48
N ASP A 56 16.68 0.13 -12.19
CA ASP A 56 16.35 -1.29 -12.01
C ASP A 56 16.61 -1.77 -10.58
N GLU A 57 17.62 -1.21 -9.90
CA GLU A 57 17.94 -1.48 -8.50
C GLU A 57 16.82 -0.97 -7.57
N HIS A 58 16.40 0.29 -7.77
CA HIS A 58 15.34 0.93 -7.01
C HIS A 58 13.98 0.21 -7.20
N LYS A 59 13.60 -0.08 -8.45
CA LYS A 59 12.39 -0.87 -8.78
C LYS A 59 12.38 -2.18 -8.01
N LEU A 60 13.53 -2.85 -7.99
CA LEU A 60 13.60 -4.13 -7.34
C LEU A 60 13.53 -4.04 -5.82
N ALA A 61 14.21 -3.07 -5.20
CA ALA A 61 14.11 -2.86 -3.77
C ALA A 61 12.63 -2.69 -3.35
N VAL A 62 11.88 -1.87 -4.10
CA VAL A 62 10.44 -1.67 -3.92
C VAL A 62 9.65 -2.97 -4.10
N LEU A 63 9.89 -3.71 -5.18
CA LEU A 63 9.13 -4.94 -5.48
C LEU A 63 9.44 -6.09 -4.50
N ASN A 64 10.66 -6.17 -3.97
CA ASN A 64 10.98 -7.12 -2.90
C ASN A 64 10.23 -6.76 -1.61
N HIS A 65 10.13 -5.47 -1.29
CA HIS A 65 9.40 -5.00 -0.11
C HIS A 65 7.88 -5.20 -0.26
N PHE A 66 7.34 -4.94 -1.45
CA PHE A 66 5.96 -5.25 -1.83
C PHE A 66 5.60 -6.72 -1.57
N GLU A 67 6.42 -7.64 -2.06
CA GLU A 67 6.23 -9.08 -1.87
C GLU A 67 6.41 -9.50 -0.41
N LEU A 68 7.39 -8.93 0.30
CA LEU A 68 7.59 -9.19 1.72
C LEU A 68 6.35 -8.77 2.53
N GLN A 69 5.83 -7.56 2.29
CA GLN A 69 4.64 -7.02 2.93
C GLN A 69 3.43 -7.96 2.70
N TYR A 70 3.16 -8.33 1.45
CA TYR A 70 2.08 -9.26 1.09
C TYR A 70 2.22 -10.59 1.85
N ARG A 71 3.41 -11.17 1.89
CA ARG A 71 3.68 -12.44 2.59
C ARG A 71 3.44 -12.35 4.10
N HIS A 72 3.83 -11.24 4.73
CA HIS A 72 3.58 -11.01 6.15
C HIS A 72 2.08 -10.93 6.44
N ILE A 73 1.32 -10.21 5.60
CA ILE A 73 -0.14 -10.11 5.72
C ILE A 73 -0.78 -11.49 5.59
N LYS A 74 -0.41 -12.24 4.55
CA LYS A 74 -0.89 -13.61 4.30
C LYS A 74 -0.57 -14.59 5.44
N ALA A 75 0.52 -14.38 6.16
CA ALA A 75 0.90 -15.20 7.30
C ALA A 75 0.19 -14.79 8.61
N GLY A 76 -0.53 -13.66 8.65
CA GLY A 76 -1.03 -13.07 9.89
C GLY A 76 0.09 -12.54 10.79
N GLU A 77 1.23 -12.20 10.19
CA GLU A 77 2.46 -11.72 10.86
C GLU A 77 2.78 -10.27 10.48
N TYR A 78 1.81 -9.56 9.90
CA TYR A 78 1.93 -8.14 9.58
C TYR A 78 1.60 -7.33 10.82
N ASP A 79 2.52 -6.43 11.16
CA ASP A 79 2.30 -5.35 12.11
C ASP A 79 2.51 -4.05 11.33
N LEU A 80 1.68 -3.03 11.55
CA LEU A 80 1.91 -1.71 10.99
C LEU A 80 3.21 -1.13 11.58
N PRO A 81 4.12 -0.54 10.77
CA PRO A 81 5.35 0.04 11.31
C PRO A 81 5.08 1.08 12.40
N ALA A 82 5.91 1.10 13.44
CA ALA A 82 5.69 1.95 14.61
C ALA A 82 5.68 3.44 14.26
N GLU A 83 6.42 3.84 13.23
CA GLU A 83 6.53 5.21 12.74
C GLU A 83 5.23 5.75 12.15
N VAL A 84 4.41 4.87 11.57
CA VAL A 84 3.12 5.22 10.94
C VAL A 84 1.92 4.81 11.80
N SER A 85 2.19 4.15 12.93
CA SER A 85 1.16 3.73 13.88
C SER A 85 0.69 4.89 14.74
N TRP A 86 -0.62 5.01 14.92
CA TRP A 86 -1.20 6.04 15.77
C TRP A 86 -1.06 5.69 17.26
N THR A 87 -0.80 6.72 18.08
CA THR A 87 -0.90 6.64 19.54
C THR A 87 -1.64 7.86 20.09
N ALA A 88 -2.29 7.73 21.24
CA ALA A 88 -3.02 8.85 21.84
C ALA A 88 -2.09 10.01 22.24
N GLU A 89 -0.83 9.70 22.55
CA GLU A 89 0.19 10.66 22.93
C GLU A 89 0.74 11.46 21.75
N GLN A 90 0.91 10.81 20.58
CA GLN A 90 1.50 11.44 19.40
C GLN A 90 0.43 12.02 18.45
N GLY A 91 -0.79 11.48 18.46
CA GLY A 91 -1.80 11.82 17.48
C GLY A 91 -1.41 11.37 16.07
N ILE A 92 -1.86 12.12 15.06
CA ILE A 92 -1.48 11.91 13.66
C ILE A 92 -0.06 12.45 13.46
N SER A 93 0.90 11.58 13.13
CA SER A 93 2.28 11.96 12.85
C SER A 93 2.49 12.33 11.37
N GLU A 94 3.59 13.02 11.05
CA GLU A 94 3.98 13.29 9.66
C GLU A 94 4.18 12.02 8.85
N SER A 95 4.78 10.98 9.44
CA SER A 95 4.92 9.67 8.79
C SER A 95 3.58 9.00 8.53
N MET A 96 2.61 9.12 9.44
CA MET A 96 1.25 8.62 9.23
C MET A 96 0.53 9.37 8.10
N MET A 97 0.72 10.70 8.00
CA MET A 97 0.20 11.50 6.88
C MET A 97 0.80 11.05 5.54
N HIS A 98 2.13 10.94 5.44
CA HIS A 98 2.77 10.43 4.23
C HIS A 98 2.31 9.03 3.86
N PHE A 99 2.13 8.15 4.85
CA PHE A 99 1.57 6.82 4.61
C PHE A 99 0.17 6.88 4.00
N ALA A 100 -0.72 7.71 4.56
CA ALA A 100 -2.07 7.86 4.01
C ALA A 100 -2.05 8.48 2.60
N GLU A 101 -1.18 9.46 2.38
CA GLU A 101 -0.94 10.09 1.09
C GLU A 101 -0.52 9.06 0.03
N GLY A 102 0.46 8.21 0.34
CA GLY A 102 0.92 7.16 -0.57
C GLY A 102 -0.17 6.15 -0.91
N PHE A 103 -0.95 5.71 0.07
CA PHE A 103 -2.08 4.81 -0.18
C PHE A 103 -3.13 5.47 -1.10
N LEU A 104 -3.54 6.69 -0.77
CA LEU A 104 -4.57 7.42 -1.51
C LEU A 104 -4.10 7.86 -2.90
N SER A 105 -2.79 7.97 -3.12
CA SER A 105 -2.23 8.27 -4.45
C SER A 105 -2.31 7.06 -5.40
N VAL A 106 -2.26 5.84 -4.87
CA VAL A 106 -2.46 4.61 -5.67
C VAL A 106 -3.95 4.26 -5.80
N TRP A 107 -4.80 4.68 -4.86
CA TRP A 107 -6.23 4.34 -4.83
C TRP A 107 -6.99 4.55 -6.16
N PRO A 108 -6.83 5.67 -6.90
CA PRO A 108 -7.51 5.88 -8.19
C PRO A 108 -7.21 4.81 -9.25
N HIS A 109 -6.07 4.13 -9.14
CA HIS A 109 -5.67 3.08 -10.08
C HIS A 109 -6.33 1.73 -9.78
N ILE A 110 -6.79 1.50 -8.55
CA ILE A 110 -7.33 0.21 -8.09
C ILE A 110 -8.83 0.27 -7.76
N GLU A 111 -9.36 1.45 -7.44
CA GLU A 111 -10.78 1.67 -7.15
C GLU A 111 -11.72 1.15 -8.25
N PRO A 112 -11.45 1.36 -9.55
CA PRO A 112 -12.30 0.79 -10.60
C PRO A 112 -12.38 -0.73 -10.54
N ALA A 113 -11.29 -1.41 -10.15
CA ALA A 113 -11.26 -2.86 -10.02
C ALA A 113 -12.11 -3.35 -8.84
N TRP A 114 -12.22 -2.56 -7.76
CA TRP A 114 -13.14 -2.80 -6.64
C TRP A 114 -14.60 -2.56 -7.02
N ALA A 115 -14.89 -1.50 -7.77
CA ALA A 115 -16.26 -1.15 -8.19
C ALA A 115 -16.90 -2.22 -9.08
N GLU A 116 -16.10 -3.05 -9.75
CA GLU A 116 -16.56 -4.16 -10.58
C GLU A 116 -16.88 -5.45 -9.79
N GLN A 117 -16.55 -5.50 -8.49
CA GLN A 117 -16.72 -6.69 -7.66
C GLN A 117 -18.10 -6.74 -7.00
N THR A 118 -18.60 -7.94 -6.74
CA THR A 118 -19.74 -8.14 -5.85
C THR A 118 -19.23 -8.38 -4.43
N LEU A 119 -19.29 -7.35 -3.60
CA LEU A 119 -18.75 -7.37 -2.24
C LEU A 119 -19.79 -7.80 -1.20
N SER A 120 -19.33 -8.46 -0.14
CA SER A 120 -20.13 -8.63 1.07
C SER A 120 -20.26 -7.30 1.82
N ASP A 121 -21.32 -7.15 2.63
CA ASP A 121 -21.48 -5.96 3.49
C ASP A 121 -20.26 -5.74 4.39
N GLY A 122 -19.67 -6.82 4.90
CA GLY A 122 -18.46 -6.76 5.74
C GLY A 122 -17.26 -6.17 5.01
N THR A 123 -16.99 -6.65 3.79
CA THR A 123 -15.90 -6.16 2.94
C THR A 123 -16.13 -4.71 2.53
N MET A 124 -17.36 -4.36 2.15
CA MET A 124 -17.73 -2.99 1.78
C MET A 124 -17.54 -2.02 2.96
N ASN A 125 -17.95 -2.43 4.16
CA ASN A 125 -17.76 -1.64 5.36
C ASN A 125 -16.29 -1.47 5.74
N MET A 126 -15.48 -2.54 5.65
CA MET A 126 -14.04 -2.45 5.91
C MET A 126 -13.33 -1.54 4.91
N LEU A 127 -13.66 -1.66 3.62
CA LEU A 127 -13.10 -0.81 2.57
C LEU A 127 -13.47 0.65 2.79
N SER A 128 -14.75 0.94 3.04
CA SER A 128 -15.20 2.30 3.32
C SER A 128 -14.54 2.86 4.58
N ALA A 129 -14.44 2.06 5.66
CA ALA A 129 -13.81 2.48 6.89
C ALA A 129 -12.32 2.78 6.71
N LEU A 130 -11.60 1.95 5.94
CA LEU A 130 -10.19 2.16 5.59
C LEU A 130 -10.01 3.49 4.86
N ILE A 131 -10.73 3.70 3.75
CA ILE A 131 -10.58 4.91 2.94
C ILE A 131 -10.96 6.16 3.73
N THR A 132 -12.07 6.13 4.49
CA THR A 132 -12.44 7.25 5.36
C THR A 132 -11.38 7.53 6.41
N THR A 133 -10.80 6.49 7.03
CA THR A 133 -9.72 6.66 8.03
C THR A 133 -8.49 7.32 7.41
N LEU A 134 -8.08 6.92 6.20
CA LEU A 134 -6.95 7.52 5.50
C LEU A 134 -7.22 8.98 5.08
N MET A 135 -8.45 9.30 4.65
CA MET A 135 -8.84 10.69 4.35
C MET A 135 -8.82 11.57 5.61
N LEU A 136 -9.28 11.04 6.76
CA LEU A 136 -9.21 11.73 8.05
C LEU A 136 -7.75 11.97 8.49
N VAL A 137 -6.85 11.02 8.24
CA VAL A 137 -5.41 11.19 8.49
C VAL A 137 -4.84 12.34 7.66
N MET A 138 -5.25 12.48 6.39
CA MET A 138 -4.79 13.56 5.51
C MET A 138 -5.33 14.93 5.91
N ASN A 139 -6.64 15.01 6.17
CA ASN A 139 -7.28 16.26 6.58
C ASN A 139 -8.57 15.96 7.35
N GLU A 140 -8.45 15.89 8.69
CA GLU A 140 -9.57 15.56 9.58
C GLU A 140 -10.70 16.59 9.48
N GLU A 141 -10.37 17.88 9.50
CA GLU A 141 -11.35 18.97 9.49
C GLU A 141 -12.17 18.98 8.18
N GLU A 142 -11.49 18.90 7.04
CA GLU A 142 -12.15 18.90 5.74
C GLU A 142 -12.99 17.64 5.53
N THR A 143 -12.45 16.46 5.87
CA THR A 143 -13.16 15.18 5.71
C THR A 143 -14.44 15.17 6.54
N LEU A 144 -14.37 15.61 7.80
CA LEU A 144 -15.56 15.72 8.67
C LEU A 144 -16.59 16.72 8.11
N ALA A 145 -16.15 17.85 7.57
CA ALA A 145 -17.04 18.83 6.94
C ALA A 145 -17.75 18.26 5.71
N GLN A 146 -17.05 17.50 4.87
CA GLN A 146 -17.62 16.81 3.70
C GLN A 146 -18.62 15.74 4.11
N MET A 147 -18.31 14.94 5.14
CA MET A 147 -19.23 13.93 5.68
C MET A 147 -20.51 14.55 6.23
N GLN A 148 -20.38 15.64 6.99
CA GLN A 148 -21.54 16.38 7.50
C GLN A 148 -22.38 16.95 6.36
N ALA A 149 -21.76 17.51 5.31
CA ALA A 149 -22.46 18.01 4.13
C ALA A 149 -23.19 16.90 3.35
N ALA A 150 -22.64 15.69 3.34
CA ALA A 150 -23.27 14.49 2.77
C ALA A 150 -24.38 13.89 3.65
N GLY A 151 -24.63 14.45 4.84
CA GLY A 151 -25.64 13.96 5.78
C GLY A 151 -25.23 12.70 6.54
N ILE A 152 -23.93 12.40 6.62
CA ILE A 152 -23.38 11.28 7.38
C ILE A 152 -23.11 11.78 8.80
N ASP A 153 -23.98 11.43 9.75
CA ASP A 153 -23.99 11.93 11.12
C ASP A 153 -23.66 10.87 12.20
N ASN A 154 -23.53 9.60 11.80
CA ASN A 154 -23.33 8.46 12.71
C ASN A 154 -21.90 7.88 12.68
N MET A 155 -20.89 8.67 12.35
CA MET A 155 -19.51 8.19 12.32
C MET A 155 -18.92 8.09 13.75
N PRO A 156 -18.21 7.00 14.09
CA PRO A 156 -17.31 6.96 15.24
C PRO A 156 -16.34 8.15 15.24
N ALA A 157 -15.91 8.57 16.43
CA ALA A 157 -14.91 9.62 16.56
C ALA A 157 -13.61 9.21 15.83
N PRO A 158 -12.93 10.11 15.09
CA PRO A 158 -11.72 9.76 14.33
C PRO A 158 -10.65 9.05 15.16
N ALA A 159 -10.42 9.50 16.40
CA ALA A 159 -9.50 8.86 17.35
C ALA A 159 -9.82 7.39 17.70
N SER A 160 -11.04 6.92 17.44
CA SER A 160 -11.41 5.51 17.57
C SER A 160 -11.10 4.68 16.34
N LEU A 161 -10.92 5.31 15.18
CA LEU A 161 -10.63 4.65 13.90
C LEU A 161 -9.13 4.43 13.70
N TYR A 162 -8.30 5.42 14.04
CA TYR A 162 -6.84 5.33 13.82
C TYR A 162 -6.17 4.08 14.42
N PRO A 163 -6.52 3.62 15.65
CA PRO A 163 -5.96 2.38 16.21
C PRO A 163 -6.36 1.11 15.44
N GLN A 164 -7.41 1.16 14.62
CA GLN A 164 -7.91 0.02 13.86
C GLN A 164 -7.30 -0.09 12.46
N LEU A 165 -6.47 0.88 12.05
CA LEU A 165 -5.94 0.98 10.70
C LEU A 165 -5.26 -0.32 10.22
N GLU A 166 -4.44 -0.94 11.08
CA GLU A 166 -3.75 -2.21 10.77
C GLU A 166 -4.72 -3.34 10.43
N ILE A 167 -5.79 -3.48 11.21
CA ILE A 167 -6.81 -4.51 11.00
C ILE A 167 -7.57 -4.21 9.71
N MET A 168 -7.99 -2.97 9.49
CA MET A 168 -8.68 -2.58 8.26
C MET A 168 -7.85 -2.88 7.01
N LEU A 169 -6.55 -2.55 7.04
CA LEU A 169 -5.60 -2.85 5.97
C LEU A 169 -5.50 -4.36 5.71
N THR A 170 -5.29 -5.14 6.77
CA THR A 170 -5.16 -6.60 6.69
C THR A 170 -6.41 -7.23 6.08
N GLU A 171 -7.60 -6.85 6.57
CA GLU A 171 -8.88 -7.37 6.07
C GLU A 171 -9.13 -6.99 4.61
N VAL A 172 -8.82 -5.75 4.21
CA VAL A 172 -9.01 -5.30 2.82
C VAL A 172 -8.05 -5.99 1.87
N VAL A 173 -6.76 -6.11 2.23
CA VAL A 173 -5.78 -6.86 1.42
C VAL A 173 -6.17 -8.33 1.33
N MET A 174 -6.68 -8.91 2.41
CA MET A 174 -7.13 -10.30 2.39
C MET A 174 -8.36 -10.52 1.51
N ALA A 175 -9.33 -9.61 1.55
CA ALA A 175 -10.47 -9.65 0.65
C ALA A 175 -10.06 -9.48 -0.81
N ALA A 176 -9.10 -8.61 -1.11
CA ALA A 176 -8.55 -8.44 -2.45
C ALA A 176 -7.93 -9.73 -2.98
N ASP A 177 -7.13 -10.41 -2.16
CA ASP A 177 -6.52 -11.69 -2.48
C ASP A 177 -7.54 -12.80 -2.77
N GLU A 178 -8.58 -12.91 -1.92
CA GLU A 178 -9.65 -13.89 -2.14
C GLU A 178 -10.37 -13.67 -3.47
N LEU A 179 -10.61 -12.42 -3.84
CA LEU A 179 -11.23 -12.06 -5.12
C LEU A 179 -10.31 -12.42 -6.31
N GLN A 180 -9.00 -12.22 -6.20
CA GLN A 180 -8.04 -12.65 -7.23
C GLN A 180 -8.03 -14.17 -7.41
N ILE A 181 -8.00 -14.93 -6.32
CA ILE A 181 -8.03 -16.40 -6.35
C ILE A 181 -9.35 -16.90 -6.95
N GLY A 182 -10.48 -16.33 -6.50
CA GLY A 182 -11.82 -16.68 -6.99
C GLY A 182 -12.01 -16.39 -8.49
N ALA A 183 -11.34 -15.36 -9.02
CA ALA A 183 -11.34 -15.03 -10.44
C ALA A 183 -10.40 -15.90 -11.30
N GLY A 184 -9.65 -16.82 -10.71
CA GLY A 184 -8.64 -17.62 -11.43
C GLY A 184 -7.50 -16.77 -11.98
N ALA A 185 -7.20 -15.65 -11.32
CA ALA A 185 -6.20 -14.71 -11.78
C ALA A 185 -4.79 -15.32 -11.68
N VAL A 186 -3.96 -15.08 -12.70
CA VAL A 186 -2.55 -15.48 -12.68
C VAL A 186 -1.75 -14.32 -12.10
N ALA A 187 -0.98 -14.59 -11.03
CA ALA A 187 -0.08 -13.60 -10.44
C ALA A 187 0.89 -13.04 -11.49
N VAL A 188 1.00 -11.71 -11.56
CA VAL A 188 1.98 -11.04 -12.40
C VAL A 188 3.36 -11.27 -11.80
N ASN A 189 4.29 -11.81 -12.59
CA ASN A 189 5.67 -12.01 -12.12
C ASN A 189 6.49 -10.72 -12.36
N PRO A 190 6.84 -9.95 -11.31
CA PRO A 190 7.67 -8.75 -11.46
C PRO A 190 9.07 -9.05 -12.02
N TYR A 191 9.54 -10.29 -11.86
CA TYR A 191 10.83 -10.75 -12.34
C TYR A 191 10.74 -11.48 -13.69
N LYS A 192 9.67 -11.25 -14.49
CA LYS A 192 9.45 -11.93 -15.78
C LYS A 192 10.64 -11.85 -16.74
N ASN A 193 11.49 -10.83 -16.59
CA ASN A 193 12.69 -10.60 -17.40
C ASN A 193 13.99 -11.07 -16.75
N ILE A 194 13.97 -11.63 -15.53
CA ILE A 194 15.17 -12.04 -14.79
C ILE A 194 15.40 -13.54 -14.93
N GLY A 195 16.56 -13.91 -15.46
CA GLY A 195 16.95 -15.29 -15.64
C GLY A 195 17.21 -15.99 -14.31
N ARG A 196 16.81 -17.25 -14.21
CA ARG A 196 16.96 -18.09 -13.01
C ARG A 196 18.40 -18.16 -12.44
N ASN A 197 19.41 -18.00 -13.28
CA ASN A 197 20.83 -18.06 -12.88
C ASN A 197 21.50 -16.69 -12.80
N ASP A 198 20.79 -15.61 -13.14
CA ASP A 198 21.32 -14.26 -13.12
C ASP A 198 21.65 -13.86 -11.67
N PRO A 199 22.57 -12.91 -11.46
CA PRO A 199 22.75 -12.29 -10.16
C PRO A 199 21.38 -11.90 -9.60
N CYS A 200 21.13 -12.31 -8.36
CA CYS A 200 19.88 -11.96 -7.70
C CYS A 200 19.86 -10.44 -7.60
N PRO A 201 18.81 -9.80 -8.11
CA PRO A 201 18.79 -8.36 -8.22
C PRO A 201 18.81 -7.68 -6.84
N CYS A 202 18.46 -8.37 -5.74
CA CYS A 202 18.45 -7.83 -4.38
C CYS A 202 19.87 -7.65 -3.78
N GLU A 203 20.88 -7.66 -4.64
CA GLU A 203 22.30 -7.50 -4.33
C GLU A 203 22.89 -8.44 -3.27
N SER A 204 22.21 -9.55 -2.98
CA SER A 204 22.68 -10.54 -2.00
C SER A 204 23.96 -11.29 -2.41
N GLY A 205 24.48 -11.03 -3.62
CA GLY A 205 25.58 -11.76 -4.24
C GLY A 205 25.24 -13.20 -4.64
N LYS A 206 24.00 -13.65 -4.43
CA LYS A 206 23.51 -15.00 -4.80
C LYS A 206 22.89 -14.98 -6.20
N LYS A 207 22.69 -16.15 -6.80
CA LYS A 207 21.87 -16.27 -8.04
C LYS A 207 20.39 -16.11 -7.70
N PHE A 208 19.57 -15.60 -8.62
CA PHE A 208 18.13 -15.36 -8.41
C PHE A 208 17.40 -16.58 -7.81
N LYS A 209 17.58 -17.78 -8.39
CA LYS A 209 17.00 -19.04 -7.85
C LYS A 209 17.43 -19.46 -6.45
N GLN A 210 18.45 -18.82 -5.90
CA GLN A 210 19.00 -19.11 -4.58
C GLN A 210 18.61 -18.04 -3.56
N CYS A 211 17.84 -17.02 -3.98
CA CYS A 211 17.44 -15.88 -3.19
C CYS A 211 15.97 -15.50 -3.52
N CYS A 212 15.68 -14.38 -4.19
CA CYS A 212 14.30 -13.91 -4.43
C CYS A 212 13.48 -14.81 -5.36
N GLY A 213 14.11 -15.67 -6.17
CA GLY A 213 13.43 -16.62 -7.05
C GLY A 213 13.22 -18.00 -6.41
N LYS A 214 13.21 -18.08 -5.08
CA LYS A 214 12.90 -19.29 -4.30
C LYS A 214 11.45 -19.30 -3.86
#